data_AF-X1U124-F1
#
_entry.id   AF-X1U124-F1
#
_cell.length_a   1.000
_cell.length_b   1.000
_cell.length_c   1.000
_cell.angle_alpha   90.00
_cell.angle_beta   90.00
_cell.angle_gamma   90.00
#
_symmetry.space_group_name_H-M   'P 1'
#
loop_
_entity.id
_entity.type
_entity.pdbx_description
1 polymer ?
#
loop_
_entity_poly.entity_id
_entity_poly.type
_entity_poly.pdbx_seq_one_letter_code
_entity_poly.pdbx_strand_id
1 'polypeptide(L)'
;MKQESIDFGAALRILAERAGVTLVAKQKERAIDKEVERLYSINEAAAQYYHHLLLNARAAETARRHLRERGISKETIDSFELGFSPDSWDAVCQHLEGRGYKGDELVNAGLVIAKEGGGFRD
;
A
#
# COMPACT_ATOMS: atom_id res chain seq x y z
N MET A 1 28.28 -3.25 -16.45
CA MET A 1 28.49 -4.08 -17.66
C MET A 1 27.23 -4.89 -17.89
N LYS A 2 26.47 -4.54 -18.94
CA LYS A 2 25.32 -5.31 -19.45
C LYS A 2 25.89 -6.24 -20.52
N GLN A 3 26.18 -7.49 -20.16
CA GLN A 3 26.48 -8.53 -21.14
C GLN A 3 25.47 -9.65 -20.91
N GLU A 4 24.66 -9.84 -21.95
CA GLU A 4 23.51 -10.75 -22.04
C GLU A 4 22.27 -10.29 -21.27
N SER A 5 21.16 -10.12 -21.99
CA SER A 5 19.83 -9.74 -21.48
C SER A 5 19.20 -10.89 -20.68
N ILE A 6 19.96 -11.46 -19.76
CA ILE A 6 19.56 -12.58 -18.92
C ILE A 6 19.19 -12.00 -17.57
N ASP A 7 17.93 -12.22 -17.17
CA ASP A 7 17.44 -11.85 -15.84
C ASP A 7 18.31 -12.48 -14.74
N PHE A 8 18.49 -11.79 -13.62
CA PHE A 8 19.40 -12.19 -12.54
C PHE A 8 19.12 -13.63 -12.07
N GLY A 9 17.84 -14.01 -11.98
CA GLY A 9 17.46 -15.37 -11.60
C GLY A 9 17.87 -16.43 -12.63
N ALA A 10 17.90 -16.09 -13.90
CA ALA A 10 18.36 -16.99 -14.96
C ALA A 10 19.90 -17.10 -14.98
N ALA A 11 20.62 -15.99 -14.78
CA ALA A 11 22.09 -16.01 -14.66
C ALA A 11 22.55 -16.85 -13.45
N LEU A 12 21.83 -16.74 -12.33
CA LEU A 12 22.10 -17.53 -11.12
C LEU A 12 21.90 -19.04 -11.35
N ARG A 13 20.87 -19.44 -12.10
CA ARG A 13 20.63 -20.85 -12.46
C ARG A 13 21.75 -21.43 -13.32
N ILE A 14 22.19 -20.70 -14.35
CA ILE A 14 23.28 -21.13 -15.24
C ILE A 14 24.58 -21.34 -14.46
N LEU A 15 24.89 -20.43 -13.53
CA LEU A 15 26.08 -20.55 -12.68
C LEU A 15 25.98 -21.73 -11.71
N ALA A 16 24.81 -21.96 -11.13
CA ALA A 16 24.59 -23.06 -10.20
C ALA A 16 24.69 -24.43 -10.89
N GLU A 17 24.12 -24.58 -12.10
CA GLU A 17 24.30 -25.78 -12.93
C GLU A 17 25.78 -26.04 -13.26
N ARG A 18 26.51 -25.00 -13.66
CA ARG A 18 27.96 -25.10 -13.94
C ARG A 18 28.79 -25.48 -12.72
N ALA A 19 28.41 -24.99 -11.54
CA ALA A 19 29.09 -25.28 -10.29
C ALA A 19 28.63 -26.58 -9.62
N GLY A 20 27.63 -27.27 -10.16
CA GLY A 20 27.04 -28.47 -9.55
C GLY A 20 26.28 -28.18 -8.24
N VAL A 21 25.86 -26.92 -8.03
CA VAL A 21 25.15 -26.48 -6.83
C VAL A 21 23.65 -26.54 -7.08
N THR A 22 22.89 -27.21 -6.20
CA THR A 22 21.43 -27.21 -6.28
C THR A 22 20.87 -25.90 -5.71
N LEU A 23 20.22 -25.10 -6.55
CA LEU A 23 19.48 -23.93 -6.08
C LEU A 23 18.17 -24.40 -5.43
N VAL A 24 18.12 -24.35 -4.09
CA VAL A 24 16.86 -24.49 -3.38
C VAL A 24 16.14 -23.14 -3.47
N ALA A 25 15.04 -23.09 -4.22
CA ALA A 25 14.16 -21.93 -4.18
C ALA A 25 13.68 -21.75 -2.74
N LYS A 26 14.09 -20.67 -2.06
CA LYS A 26 13.57 -20.34 -0.74
C LYS A 26 12.10 -19.99 -0.89
N GLN A 27 11.23 -20.99 -0.71
CA GLN A 27 9.77 -20.79 -0.65
C GLN A 27 9.40 -19.72 0.39
N LYS A 28 10.22 -19.57 1.44
CA LYS A 28 10.10 -18.54 2.47
C LYS A 28 10.31 -17.12 1.94
N GLU A 29 11.26 -16.89 1.02
CA GLU A 29 11.48 -15.56 0.43
C GLU A 29 10.29 -15.17 -0.46
N ARG A 30 9.81 -16.07 -1.33
CA ARG A 30 8.63 -15.81 -2.16
C ARG A 30 7.34 -15.54 -1.37
N ALA A 31 7.20 -16.12 -0.18
CA ALA A 31 6.05 -15.86 0.68
C ALA A 31 6.12 -14.45 1.31
N ILE A 32 7.31 -14.05 1.77
CA ILE A 32 7.58 -12.70 2.29
C ILE A 32 7.33 -11.65 1.20
N ASP A 33 7.82 -11.89 -0.02
CA ASP A 33 7.64 -10.96 -1.15
C ASP A 33 6.15 -10.71 -1.44
N LYS A 34 5.32 -11.77 -1.41
CA LYS A 34 3.87 -11.65 -1.63
C LYS A 34 3.16 -10.89 -0.52
N GLU A 35 3.57 -11.08 0.73
CA GLU A 35 3.00 -10.35 1.87
C GLU A 35 3.33 -8.86 1.76
N VAL A 36 4.58 -8.54 1.41
CA VAL A 36 5.03 -7.16 1.18
C VAL A 36 4.28 -6.52 0.01
N GLU A 37 4.15 -7.20 -1.13
CA GLU A 37 3.34 -6.74 -2.29
C GLU A 37 1.88 -6.49 -1.89
N ARG A 38 1.32 -7.34 -1.03
CA ARG A 38 -0.04 -7.18 -0.52
C ARG A 38 -0.17 -5.92 0.34
N LEU A 39 0.79 -5.66 1.23
CA LEU A 39 0.81 -4.43 2.05
C LEU A 39 0.96 -3.17 1.20
N TYR A 40 1.76 -3.20 0.13
CA TYR A 40 1.84 -2.09 -0.82
C TYR A 40 0.50 -1.83 -1.50
N SER A 41 -0.17 -2.89 -1.96
CA SER A 41 -1.48 -2.79 -2.60
C SER A 41 -2.56 -2.19 -1.67
N ILE A 42 -2.50 -2.53 -0.38
CA ILE A 42 -3.39 -1.97 0.65
C ILE A 42 -3.13 -0.48 0.85
N ASN A 43 -1.86 -0.09 1.01
CA ASN A 43 -1.48 1.31 1.22
C ASN A 43 -1.77 2.17 -0.01
N GLU A 44 -1.55 1.65 -1.21
CA GLU A 44 -1.93 2.33 -2.46
C GLU A 44 -3.44 2.55 -2.54
N ALA A 45 -4.24 1.52 -2.22
CA ALA A 45 -5.70 1.64 -2.19
C ALA A 45 -6.18 2.67 -1.15
N ALA A 46 -5.53 2.72 0.02
CA ALA A 46 -5.82 3.71 1.06
C ALA A 46 -5.44 5.14 0.63
N ALA A 47 -4.27 5.32 0.03
CA ALA A 47 -3.82 6.61 -0.49
C ALA A 47 -4.80 7.16 -1.54
N GLN A 48 -5.19 6.33 -2.51
CA GLN A 48 -6.21 6.67 -3.52
C GLN A 48 -7.53 7.07 -2.88
N TYR A 49 -7.98 6.35 -1.86
CA TYR A 49 -9.21 6.65 -1.14
C TYR A 49 -9.14 8.01 -0.45
N TYR A 50 -8.10 8.26 0.35
CA TYR A 50 -7.95 9.53 1.06
C TYR A 50 -7.75 10.71 0.11
N HIS A 51 -7.01 10.52 -0.99
CA HIS A 51 -6.83 11.53 -2.01
C HIS A 51 -8.16 11.86 -2.69
N HIS A 52 -8.95 10.84 -3.06
CA HIS A 52 -10.29 11.04 -3.59
C HIS A 52 -11.19 11.82 -2.64
N LEU A 53 -11.15 11.52 -1.34
CA LEU A 53 -11.89 12.27 -0.33
C LEU A 53 -11.42 13.71 -0.23
N LEU A 54 -10.11 13.97 -0.23
CA LEU A 54 -9.59 15.33 -0.20
C LEU A 54 -10.10 16.17 -1.37
N LEU A 55 -10.15 15.58 -2.58
CA LEU A 55 -10.58 16.29 -3.78
C LEU A 55 -12.10 16.50 -3.84
N ASN A 56 -12.89 15.49 -3.48
CA ASN A 56 -14.31 15.44 -3.83
C ASN A 56 -15.26 15.55 -2.63
N ALA A 57 -14.83 15.14 -1.43
CA ALA A 57 -15.74 15.14 -0.28
C ALA A 57 -16.05 16.58 0.17
N ARG A 58 -17.32 16.80 0.51
CA ARG A 58 -17.75 18.07 1.13
C ARG A 58 -17.08 18.28 2.50
N ALA A 59 -16.92 17.22 3.28
CA ALA A 59 -16.25 17.26 4.59
C ALA A 59 -14.79 17.73 4.50
N ALA A 60 -14.12 17.53 3.36
CA ALA A 60 -12.74 17.94 3.14
C ALA A 60 -12.58 19.44 2.80
N GLU A 61 -13.65 20.23 2.77
CA GLU A 61 -13.58 21.66 2.42
C GLU A 61 -12.63 22.45 3.34
N THR A 62 -12.70 22.19 4.65
CA THR A 62 -11.80 22.82 5.63
C THR A 62 -10.35 22.41 5.41
N ALA A 63 -10.08 21.14 5.07
CA ALA A 63 -8.73 20.67 4.76
C ALA A 63 -8.18 21.34 3.48
N ARG A 64 -8.97 21.41 2.40
CA ARG A 64 -8.59 22.12 1.16
C ARG A 64 -8.33 23.61 1.39
N ARG A 65 -9.11 24.26 2.26
CA ARG A 65 -8.85 25.65 2.66
C ARG A 65 -7.52 25.77 3.40
N HIS A 66 -7.27 24.91 4.38
CA HIS A 66 -6.03 24.90 5.15
C HIS A 66 -4.79 24.71 4.26
N LEU A 67 -4.83 23.76 3.31
CA LEU A 67 -3.73 23.53 2.37
C LEU A 67 -3.45 24.78 1.50
N ARG A 68 -4.50 25.44 1.01
CA ARG A 68 -4.36 26.70 0.24
C ARG A 68 -3.76 27.83 1.08
N GLU A 69 -4.19 27.97 2.34
CA GLU A 69 -3.63 28.97 3.27
C GLU A 69 -2.14 28.72 3.55
N ARG A 70 -1.68 27.46 3.52
CA ARG A 70 -0.25 27.11 3.62
C ARG A 70 0.52 27.23 2.31
N GLY A 71 -0.12 27.68 1.23
CA GLY A 71 0.51 27.83 -0.08
C GLY A 71 0.78 26.50 -0.80
N ILE A 72 0.10 25.42 -0.41
CA ILE A 72 0.21 24.13 -1.09
C ILE A 72 -0.65 24.17 -2.36
N SER A 73 0.01 24.05 -3.51
CA SER A 73 -0.65 24.11 -4.81
C SER A 73 -1.39 22.80 -5.12
N LYS A 74 -2.31 22.87 -6.10
CA LYS A 74 -3.04 21.69 -6.55
C LYS A 74 -2.11 20.64 -7.15
N GLU A 75 -1.10 21.08 -7.91
CA GLU A 75 -0.10 20.22 -8.53
C GLU A 75 0.67 19.44 -7.46
N THR A 76 1.00 20.06 -6.33
CA THR A 76 1.62 19.38 -5.18
C THR A 76 0.66 18.39 -4.52
N ILE A 77 -0.62 18.76 -4.34
CA ILE A 77 -1.64 17.85 -3.80
C ILE A 77 -1.75 16.60 -4.67
N ASP A 78 -1.79 16.76 -5.99
CA ASP A 78 -1.93 15.67 -6.95
C ASP A 78 -0.64 14.84 -7.06
N SER A 79 0.54 15.48 -7.07
CA SER A 79 1.84 14.77 -7.23
C SER A 79 2.24 13.96 -6.00
N PHE A 80 1.85 14.42 -4.80
CA PHE A 80 2.13 13.73 -3.54
C PHE A 80 0.93 12.92 -3.03
N GLU A 81 -0.16 12.85 -3.81
CA GLU A 81 -1.41 12.17 -3.44
C GLU A 81 -1.90 12.54 -2.03
N LEU A 82 -1.85 13.83 -1.68
CA LEU A 82 -2.29 14.27 -0.36
C LEU A 82 -3.76 13.88 -0.16
N GLY A 83 -4.08 13.41 1.05
CA GLY A 83 -5.38 12.85 1.38
C GLY A 83 -6.09 13.52 2.54
N PHE A 84 -7.34 13.13 2.76
CA PHE A 84 -8.18 13.55 3.88
C PHE A 84 -8.83 12.33 4.52
N SER A 85 -8.61 12.13 5.82
CA SER A 85 -9.37 11.17 6.61
C SER A 85 -10.62 11.85 7.19
N PRO A 86 -11.83 11.32 6.94
CA PRO A 86 -13.06 11.87 7.49
C PRO A 86 -13.18 11.57 8.98
N ASP A 87 -13.96 12.37 9.70
CA ASP A 87 -14.32 12.11 11.10
C ASP A 87 -15.35 10.96 11.17
N SER A 88 -14.86 9.74 11.02
CA SER A 88 -15.60 8.49 11.09
C SER A 88 -14.73 7.45 11.79
N TRP A 89 -15.33 6.35 12.25
CA TRP A 89 -14.62 5.31 13.00
C TRP A 89 -14.24 4.09 12.17
N ASP A 90 -14.69 4.00 10.92
CA ASP A 90 -14.52 2.82 10.07
C ASP A 90 -14.53 3.13 8.57
N ALA A 91 -14.34 4.39 8.18
CA ALA A 91 -14.50 4.80 6.79
C ALA A 91 -13.49 4.15 5.85
N VAL A 92 -12.20 4.11 6.22
CA VAL A 92 -11.19 3.42 5.40
C VAL A 92 -11.35 1.90 5.49
N CYS A 93 -11.75 1.39 6.67
CA CYS A 93 -11.98 -0.04 6.89
C CYS A 93 -13.07 -0.56 5.96
N GLN A 94 -14.26 0.05 5.99
CA GLN A 94 -15.38 -0.32 5.12
C GLN A 94 -15.01 -0.19 3.64
N HIS A 95 -14.29 0.86 3.25
CA HIS A 95 -13.86 1.05 1.87
C HIS A 95 -12.95 -0.09 1.39
N LEU A 96 -11.95 -0.46 2.18
CA LEU A 96 -10.98 -1.48 1.82
C LEU A 96 -11.54 -2.91 1.93
N GLU A 97 -12.42 -3.17 2.90
CA GLU A 97 -13.17 -4.42 2.97
C GLU A 97 -14.07 -4.60 1.75
N GLY A 98 -14.72 -3.52 1.28
CA GLY A 98 -15.47 -3.52 0.02
C GLY A 98 -14.61 -3.81 -1.22
N ARG A 99 -13.29 -3.59 -1.14
CA ARG A 99 -12.30 -3.96 -2.17
C ARG A 99 -11.71 -5.37 -1.98
N GLY A 100 -12.18 -6.12 -0.99
CA GLY A 100 -11.77 -7.50 -0.74
C GLY A 100 -10.52 -7.66 0.14
N TYR A 101 -10.12 -6.62 0.86
CA TYR A 101 -9.10 -6.72 1.91
C TYR A 101 -9.73 -7.20 3.22
N LYS A 102 -9.01 -8.01 4.00
CA LYS A 102 -9.49 -8.51 5.29
C LYS A 102 -9.04 -7.60 6.42
N GLY A 103 -9.83 -7.49 7.47
CA GLY A 103 -9.49 -6.70 8.66
C GLY A 103 -8.09 -6.97 9.23
N ASP A 104 -7.68 -8.25 9.34
CA ASP A 104 -6.33 -8.60 9.80
C ASP A 104 -5.22 -8.06 8.87
N GLU A 105 -5.47 -8.01 7.55
CA GLU A 105 -4.54 -7.40 6.60
C GLU A 105 -4.44 -5.88 6.82
N LEU A 106 -5.55 -5.23 7.17
CA LEU A 106 -5.60 -3.79 7.45
C LEU A 106 -4.91 -3.44 8.78
N VAL A 107 -5.02 -4.31 9.79
CA VAL A 107 -4.27 -4.20 11.04
C VAL A 107 -2.77 -4.34 10.77
N ASN A 108 -2.36 -5.34 9.98
CA ASN A 108 -0.96 -5.52 9.61
C ASN A 108 -0.40 -4.35 8.78
N ALA A 109 -1.24 -3.73 7.95
CA ALA A 109 -0.89 -2.51 7.23
C ALA A 109 -0.84 -1.26 8.13
N GLY A 110 -1.26 -1.35 9.39
CA GLY A 110 -1.28 -0.23 10.34
C GLY A 110 -2.38 0.79 10.08
N LEU A 111 -3.41 0.44 9.30
CA LEU A 111 -4.51 1.34 8.94
C LEU A 111 -5.66 1.31 9.93
N VAL A 112 -5.81 0.24 10.72
CA VAL A 112 -6.89 0.07 11.68
C VAL A 112 -6.40 -0.61 12.96
N ILE A 113 -7.13 -0.39 14.05
CA ILE A 113 -6.94 -1.01 15.36
C ILE A 113 -8.13 -1.95 15.63
N ALA A 114 -7.84 -3.19 16.05
CA ALA A 114 -8.87 -4.14 16.48
C ALA A 114 -9.45 -3.75 17.86
N LYS A 115 -10.77 -3.85 18.03
CA LYS A 115 -11.45 -3.56 19.30
C LYS A 115 -11.56 -4.82 20.17
N GLU A 116 -11.47 -4.63 21.49
CA GLU A 116 -11.88 -5.66 22.44
C GLU A 116 -13.40 -5.89 22.32
N GLY A 117 -13.80 -7.08 21.85
CA GLY A 117 -15.21 -7.40 21.56
C GLY A 117 -15.55 -7.57 20.07
N GLY A 118 -14.58 -7.36 19.18
CA GLY A 118 -14.74 -7.56 17.73
C GLY A 118 -14.95 -6.27 16.95
N GLY A 119 -14.54 -6.30 15.68
CA GLY A 119 -14.56 -5.14 14.77
C GLY A 119 -13.28 -4.30 14.82
N PHE A 120 -13.22 -3.33 13.92
CA PHE A 120 -12.04 -2.49 13.68
C PHE A 120 -12.37 -1.00 13.87
N ARG A 121 -11.33 -0.19 14.02
CA ARG A 121 -11.39 1.27 14.06
C ARG A 121 -10.24 1.88 13.27
N ASP A 122 -10.50 2.91 12.47
CA ASP A 122 -9.46 3.68 11.76
C ASP A 122 -8.89 4.86 12.56
#